data_AF-A0A6B0UZN3-F1
#
_entry.id   AF-A0A6B0UZN3-F1
#
_cell.length_a   1.000
_cell.length_b   1.000
_cell.length_c   1.000
_cell.angle_alpha   90.00
_cell.angle_beta   90.00
_cell.angle_gamma   90.00
#
_symmetry.space_group_name_H-M   'P 1'
#
loop_
_entity.id
_entity.type
_entity.pdbx_description
1 polymer ?
#
loop_
_entity_poly.entity_id
_entity_poly.type
_entity_poly.pdbx_seq_one_letter_code
_entity_poly.pdbx_strand_id
1 'polypeptide(L)'
;MTPRQISFMLIVSTFVAGVCSRYTNRDKDDLKKTCGQRGTQDTVSERIINGTEATPGHWPWMVGLYTAEDRFYCGGVLISRQFVLTAAHCYRNKNTTGFLSVRLGTTKRTNYTLHCQRNTEKKVHLEKSNTTAIHEDLEDQVICIEVDNVCIPPQDNCTLFMKDIALLKLKEPVNFTTYIRPIC
;
A
#
# COMPACT_ATOMS: atom_id res chain seq x y z
N MET A 1 -6.92 38.73 57.04
CA MET A 1 -8.10 37.89 56.74
C MET A 1 -8.63 38.28 55.37
N THR A 2 -8.74 37.33 54.45
CA THR A 2 -9.33 37.47 53.10
C THR A 2 -10.86 37.70 53.21
N PRO A 3 -11.61 38.15 52.17
CA PRO A 3 -11.88 37.42 50.91
C PRO A 3 -11.84 38.28 49.61
N ARG A 4 -11.26 37.74 48.53
CA ARG A 4 -11.89 37.15 47.31
C ARG A 4 -12.67 38.12 46.40
N GLN A 5 -12.18 38.29 45.17
CA GLN A 5 -12.98 38.12 43.96
C GLN A 5 -12.13 37.46 42.87
N ILE A 6 -12.80 36.61 42.10
CA ILE A 6 -12.29 35.51 41.28
C ILE A 6 -12.10 36.02 39.85
N SER A 7 -10.89 35.92 39.29
CA SER A 7 -10.68 36.23 37.87
C SER A 7 -10.61 34.95 37.05
N PHE A 8 -11.43 34.93 36.01
CA PHE A 8 -11.76 33.80 35.14
C PHE A 8 -10.55 33.18 34.45
N MET A 9 -10.63 31.85 34.37
CA MET A 9 -9.80 30.95 33.57
C MET A 9 -10.04 31.19 32.07
N LEU A 10 -8.97 31.35 31.28
CA LEU A 10 -8.99 31.09 29.84
C LEU A 10 -7.81 30.18 29.50
N ILE A 11 -8.07 28.88 29.52
CA ILE A 11 -7.23 27.89 28.86
C ILE A 11 -7.44 28.09 27.36
N VAL A 12 -6.47 28.70 26.67
CA VAL A 12 -6.43 28.62 25.20
C VAL A 12 -5.89 27.24 24.86
N SER A 13 -6.81 26.30 24.67
CA SER A 13 -6.55 25.01 24.06
C SER A 13 -6.14 25.24 22.61
N THR A 14 -4.85 25.31 22.33
CA THR A 14 -4.36 25.13 20.96
C THR A 14 -4.53 23.66 20.63
N PHE A 15 -5.68 23.37 20.02
CA PHE A 15 -6.00 22.16 19.30
C PHE A 15 -4.74 21.60 18.62
N VAL A 16 -4.33 20.41 19.02
CA VAL A 16 -3.50 19.54 18.18
C VAL A 16 -4.36 19.19 16.98
N ALA A 17 -4.29 20.02 15.94
CA ALA A 17 -4.82 19.68 14.64
C ALA A 17 -4.00 18.47 14.16
N GLY A 18 -4.57 17.27 14.33
CA GLY A 18 -4.12 16.08 13.63
C GLY A 18 -4.07 16.43 12.15
N VAL A 19 -2.85 16.52 11.61
CA VAL A 19 -2.61 16.93 10.24
C VAL A 19 -3.04 15.79 9.34
N CYS A 20 -4.29 15.81 8.87
CA CYS A 20 -4.61 15.20 7.59
C CYS A 20 -3.83 15.99 6.53
N SER A 21 -2.67 15.45 6.12
CA SER A 21 -1.83 16.07 5.10
C SER A 21 -2.67 16.33 3.85
N ARG A 22 -2.85 17.61 3.50
CA ARG A 22 -3.58 17.99 2.29
C ARG A 22 -2.73 17.58 1.09
N TYR A 23 -3.29 16.73 0.22
CA TYR A 23 -2.70 16.38 -1.07
C TYR A 23 -2.41 17.67 -1.86
N THR A 24 -1.13 17.94 -2.10
CA THR A 24 -0.69 19.26 -2.60
C THR A 24 -0.80 19.34 -4.12
N ASN A 25 -0.85 20.57 -4.66
CA ASN A 25 -0.75 20.75 -6.12
C ASN A 25 0.60 20.28 -6.68
N ARG A 26 1.66 20.21 -5.84
CA ARG A 26 2.96 19.66 -6.23
C ARG A 26 2.88 18.14 -6.42
N ASP A 27 2.17 17.43 -5.55
CA ASP A 27 1.94 15.98 -5.68
C ASP A 27 1.11 15.63 -6.92
N LYS A 28 0.18 16.51 -7.30
CA LYS A 28 -0.59 16.41 -8.54
C LYS A 28 0.29 16.59 -9.78
N ASP A 29 1.19 17.57 -9.77
CA ASP A 29 2.05 17.87 -10.92
C ASP A 29 3.16 16.82 -11.11
N ASP A 30 3.67 16.23 -10.00
CA ASP A 30 4.60 15.09 -10.03
C ASP A 30 3.91 13.85 -10.63
N LEU A 31 2.69 13.52 -10.14
CA LEU A 31 1.91 12.39 -10.67
C LEU A 31 1.62 12.53 -12.16
N LYS A 32 1.29 13.74 -12.62
CA LYS A 32 0.97 14.04 -14.02
C LYS A 32 2.17 13.85 -14.97
N LYS A 33 3.41 13.86 -14.46
CA LYS A 33 4.64 13.72 -15.25
C LYS A 33 5.25 12.31 -15.18
N THR A 34 4.90 11.49 -14.18
CA THR A 34 5.63 10.22 -13.91
C THR A 34 4.73 8.98 -13.75
N CYS A 35 3.44 9.03 -14.08
CA CYS A 35 2.55 7.86 -14.06
C CYS A 35 2.58 7.05 -15.37
N GLY A 36 2.11 5.80 -15.33
CA GLY A 36 1.88 4.96 -16.52
C GLY A 36 3.15 4.48 -17.25
N GLN A 37 4.31 4.72 -16.68
CA GLN A 37 5.60 4.33 -17.25
C GLN A 37 5.91 2.86 -16.93
N ARG A 38 6.09 2.03 -17.96
CA ARG A 38 6.45 0.61 -17.84
C ARG A 38 7.58 0.23 -18.79
N GLY A 39 8.27 -0.85 -18.47
CA GLY A 39 9.15 -1.55 -19.41
C GLY A 39 8.40 -2.13 -20.62
N THR A 40 9.10 -2.23 -21.75
CA THR A 40 8.64 -2.88 -22.98
C THR A 40 8.92 -4.38 -22.94
N GLN A 41 7.94 -5.20 -23.35
CA GLN A 41 8.09 -6.65 -23.47
C GLN A 41 7.59 -7.06 -24.86
N ASP A 42 8.43 -7.79 -25.61
CA ASP A 42 8.20 -8.07 -27.04
C ASP A 42 6.94 -8.91 -27.29
N THR A 43 6.61 -9.81 -26.36
CA THR A 43 5.40 -10.63 -26.41
C THR A 43 4.63 -10.51 -25.10
N VAL A 44 3.48 -9.84 -25.16
CA VAL A 44 2.53 -9.73 -24.05
C VAL A 44 1.22 -10.37 -24.47
N SER A 45 0.82 -11.42 -23.76
CA SER A 45 -0.53 -11.96 -23.89
C SER A 45 -1.53 -11.06 -23.17
N GLU A 46 -2.71 -10.89 -23.76
CA GLU A 46 -3.86 -10.24 -23.11
C GLU A 46 -4.50 -11.12 -22.03
N ARG A 47 -4.06 -12.38 -21.90
CA ARG A 47 -4.61 -13.36 -20.95
C ARG A 47 -3.70 -13.56 -19.76
N ILE A 48 -4.31 -13.86 -18.62
CA ILE A 48 -3.60 -14.33 -17.42
C ILE A 48 -3.42 -15.85 -17.48
N ILE A 49 -4.51 -16.61 -17.64
CA ILE A 49 -4.46 -18.07 -17.78
C ILE A 49 -4.00 -18.41 -19.20
N ASN A 50 -2.99 -19.27 -19.32
CA ASN A 50 -2.29 -19.55 -20.59
C ASN A 50 -1.77 -18.25 -21.25
N GLY A 51 -1.36 -17.29 -20.41
CA GLY A 51 -0.74 -16.04 -20.80
C GLY A 51 0.78 -16.14 -20.93
N THR A 52 1.41 -14.96 -20.94
CA THR A 52 2.86 -14.79 -20.84
C THR A 52 3.20 -14.31 -19.42
N GLU A 53 4.25 -14.85 -18.83
CA GLU A 53 4.73 -14.37 -17.53
C GLU A 53 5.13 -12.89 -17.60
N ALA A 54 4.75 -12.13 -16.57
CA ALA A 54 5.08 -10.72 -16.46
C ALA A 54 6.54 -10.55 -16.03
N THR A 55 7.34 -9.85 -16.85
CA THR A 55 8.71 -9.48 -16.48
C THR A 55 8.70 -8.53 -15.25
N PRO A 56 9.56 -8.77 -14.24
CA PRO A 56 9.68 -7.86 -13.09
C PRO A 56 9.95 -6.41 -13.53
N GLY A 57 9.18 -5.45 -12.99
CA GLY A 57 9.32 -4.02 -13.32
C GLY A 57 8.49 -3.54 -14.52
N HIS A 58 7.91 -4.45 -15.31
CA HIS A 58 7.11 -4.07 -16.49
C HIS A 58 5.66 -3.71 -16.17
N TRP A 59 5.20 -3.93 -14.94
CA TRP A 59 3.90 -3.45 -14.44
C TRP A 59 4.06 -2.90 -13.01
N PRO A 60 4.80 -1.79 -12.86
CA PRO A 60 5.30 -1.33 -11.56
C PRO A 60 4.21 -0.77 -10.64
N TRP A 61 2.99 -0.61 -11.12
CA TRP A 61 1.82 -0.19 -10.33
C TRP A 61 1.06 -1.36 -9.70
N MET A 62 1.32 -2.59 -10.11
CA MET A 62 0.59 -3.75 -9.58
C MET A 62 0.92 -3.95 -8.11
N VAL A 63 -0.11 -4.10 -7.28
CA VAL A 63 0.04 -4.42 -5.87
C VAL A 63 -0.77 -5.65 -5.49
N GLY A 64 -0.28 -6.38 -4.49
CA GLY A 64 -1.01 -7.48 -3.87
C GLY A 64 -1.54 -7.08 -2.50
N LEU A 65 -2.75 -7.52 -2.18
CA LEU A 65 -3.40 -7.35 -0.89
C LEU A 65 -3.32 -8.65 -0.09
N TYR A 66 -2.79 -8.55 1.12
CA TYR A 66 -2.48 -9.68 1.99
C TYR A 66 -3.17 -9.56 3.34
N THR A 67 -3.60 -10.70 3.89
CA THR A 67 -4.13 -10.77 5.26
C THR A 67 -3.00 -10.66 6.30
N ALA A 68 -3.36 -10.56 7.58
CA ALA A 68 -2.40 -10.54 8.68
C ALA A 68 -1.49 -11.78 8.72
N GLU A 69 -1.97 -12.92 8.22
CA GLU A 69 -1.23 -14.20 8.10
C GLU A 69 -0.42 -14.31 6.79
N ASP A 70 -0.20 -13.19 6.10
CA ASP A 70 0.52 -13.10 4.83
C ASP A 70 -0.09 -13.93 3.68
N ARG A 71 -1.42 -14.03 3.64
CA ARG A 71 -2.13 -14.70 2.55
C ARG A 71 -2.62 -13.70 1.50
N PHE A 72 -2.15 -13.86 0.26
CA PHE A 72 -2.67 -13.11 -0.89
C PHE A 72 -4.16 -13.37 -1.07
N TYR A 73 -4.96 -12.32 -1.28
CA TYR A 73 -6.40 -12.49 -1.52
C TYR A 73 -7.02 -11.54 -2.55
N CYS A 74 -6.41 -10.38 -2.82
CA CYS A 74 -6.88 -9.42 -3.83
C CYS A 74 -5.70 -8.70 -4.49
N GLY A 75 -5.97 -8.03 -5.61
CA GLY A 75 -5.03 -7.11 -6.25
C GLY A 75 -5.45 -5.65 -6.11
N GLY A 76 -4.58 -4.75 -6.55
CA GLY A 76 -4.88 -3.33 -6.72
C GLY A 76 -3.85 -2.67 -7.63
N VAL A 77 -3.98 -1.35 -7.79
CA VAL A 77 -3.01 -0.53 -8.52
C VAL A 77 -2.60 0.69 -7.71
N LEU A 78 -1.30 0.96 -7.68
CA LEU A 78 -0.76 2.19 -7.11
C LEU A 78 -1.14 3.37 -8.02
N ILE A 79 -1.79 4.40 -7.46
CA ILE A 79 -2.19 5.60 -8.22
C ILE A 79 -1.47 6.86 -7.75
N SER A 80 -0.78 6.81 -6.61
CA SER A 80 0.12 7.86 -6.13
C SER A 80 1.06 7.29 -5.05
N ARG A 81 1.94 8.11 -4.48
CA ARG A 81 2.85 7.68 -3.40
C ARG A 81 2.13 7.10 -2.17
N GLN A 82 0.87 7.47 -1.91
CA GLN A 82 0.18 7.06 -0.68
C GLN A 82 -1.20 6.45 -0.93
N PHE A 83 -1.59 6.22 -2.18
CA PHE A 83 -2.91 5.70 -2.51
C PHE A 83 -2.85 4.53 -3.48
N VAL A 84 -3.56 3.47 -3.12
CA VAL A 84 -3.84 2.30 -3.95
C VAL A 84 -5.33 2.28 -4.29
N LEU A 85 -5.63 2.04 -5.55
CA LEU A 85 -6.98 1.78 -6.03
C LEU A 85 -7.23 0.27 -6.06
N THR A 86 -8.39 -0.16 -5.56
CA THR A 86 -8.83 -1.56 -5.58
C THR A 86 -10.37 -1.63 -5.63
N ALA A 87 -10.92 -2.83 -5.54
CA ALA A 87 -12.36 -3.05 -5.47
C ALA A 87 -12.89 -2.92 -4.03
N ALA A 88 -14.11 -2.42 -3.86
CA ALA A 88 -14.73 -2.31 -2.53
C ALA A 88 -14.98 -3.67 -1.89
N HIS A 89 -15.32 -4.69 -2.69
CA HIS A 89 -15.51 -6.05 -2.19
C HIS A 89 -14.22 -6.69 -1.65
N CYS A 90 -13.03 -6.19 -2.05
CA CYS A 90 -11.75 -6.61 -1.46
C CYS A 90 -11.61 -6.16 0.01
N TYR A 91 -12.49 -5.30 0.49
CA TYR A 91 -12.57 -4.92 1.91
C TYR A 91 -13.85 -5.44 2.58
N ARG A 92 -15.01 -5.34 1.91
CA ARG A 92 -16.35 -5.42 2.53
C ARG A 92 -16.77 -6.75 3.17
N ASN A 93 -16.16 -7.88 2.80
CA ASN A 93 -16.65 -9.22 3.19
C ASN A 93 -15.65 -10.06 3.98
N LYS A 94 -14.56 -9.45 4.46
CA LYS A 94 -13.59 -10.14 5.30
C LYS A 94 -13.71 -9.52 6.69
N ASN A 95 -13.65 -10.33 7.75
CA ASN A 95 -13.34 -9.90 9.12
C ASN A 95 -11.94 -9.26 9.18
N THR A 96 -11.68 -8.24 8.36
CA THR A 96 -10.48 -7.41 8.31
C THR A 96 -10.62 -6.26 9.31
N THR A 97 -11.27 -6.56 10.43
CA THR A 97 -11.11 -5.78 11.67
C THR A 97 -9.66 -5.81 12.16
N GLY A 98 -8.81 -6.69 11.60
CA GLY A 98 -7.37 -6.69 11.80
C GLY A 98 -6.61 -6.70 10.48
N PHE A 99 -5.99 -5.57 10.18
CA PHE A 99 -4.77 -5.44 9.37
C PHE A 99 -4.80 -5.91 7.90
N LEU A 100 -4.62 -4.93 7.01
CA LEU A 100 -4.40 -5.11 5.59
C LEU A 100 -2.98 -4.66 5.23
N SER A 101 -2.21 -5.57 4.61
CA SER A 101 -0.87 -5.27 4.09
C SER A 101 -0.91 -5.17 2.57
N VAL A 102 -0.34 -4.09 2.04
CA VAL A 102 -0.15 -3.86 0.61
C VAL A 102 1.29 -4.20 0.27
N ARG A 103 1.49 -5.17 -0.62
CA ARG A 103 2.81 -5.56 -1.14
C ARG A 103 3.04 -4.98 -2.53
N LEU A 104 4.17 -4.31 -2.72
CA LEU A 104 4.57 -3.66 -3.97
C LEU A 104 5.94 -4.18 -4.43
N GLY A 105 6.25 -4.00 -5.72
CA GLY A 105 7.59 -4.27 -6.26
C GLY A 105 7.89 -5.75 -6.52
N THR A 106 6.89 -6.61 -6.73
CA THR A 106 7.13 -8.03 -7.03
C THR A 106 6.13 -8.62 -8.00
N THR A 107 6.57 -9.57 -8.82
CA THR A 107 5.72 -10.42 -9.66
C THR A 107 5.41 -11.77 -9.01
N LYS A 108 6.08 -12.12 -7.90
CA LYS A 108 5.92 -13.38 -7.18
C LYS A 108 5.10 -13.17 -5.91
N ARG A 109 3.95 -13.86 -5.80
CA ARG A 109 3.04 -13.73 -4.64
C ARG A 109 3.68 -14.14 -3.31
N THR A 110 4.63 -15.07 -3.34
CA THR A 110 5.34 -15.61 -2.17
C THR A 110 6.66 -14.89 -1.87
N ASN A 111 7.06 -13.91 -2.70
CA ASN A 111 8.27 -13.13 -2.44
C ASN A 111 7.93 -12.05 -1.42
N TYR A 112 8.62 -12.09 -0.26
CA TYR A 112 8.49 -11.14 0.81
C TYR A 112 9.87 -10.89 1.44
N THR A 113 10.11 -9.68 1.92
CA THR A 113 11.30 -9.32 2.71
C THR A 113 11.03 -9.53 4.20
N LEU A 114 12.08 -9.54 5.03
CA LEU A 114 11.92 -9.59 6.50
C LEU A 114 10.99 -8.46 7.01
N HIS A 115 10.96 -7.31 6.35
CA HIS A 115 10.05 -6.19 6.66
C HIS A 115 8.56 -6.56 6.49
N CYS A 116 8.23 -7.53 5.64
CA CYS A 116 6.85 -8.01 5.47
C CYS A 116 6.43 -9.00 6.56
N GLN A 117 7.38 -9.54 7.34
CA GLN A 117 7.07 -10.48 8.42
C GLN A 117 6.66 -9.70 9.67
N ARG A 118 5.42 -9.90 10.12
CA ARG A 118 5.04 -9.51 11.48
C ARG A 118 5.62 -10.51 12.45
N ASN A 119 6.35 -10.01 13.45
CA ASN A 119 6.86 -10.75 14.60
C ASN A 119 5.87 -11.83 15.07
N THR A 120 6.07 -13.06 14.61
CA THR A 120 5.89 -14.22 15.47
C THR A 120 7.27 -14.49 16.02
N GLU A 121 7.36 -14.81 17.30
CA GLU A 121 8.59 -15.05 18.06
C GLU A 121 9.42 -16.26 17.56
N LYS A 122 9.34 -16.61 16.28
CA LYS A 122 10.39 -17.37 15.61
C LYS A 122 11.51 -16.40 15.27
N LYS A 123 12.39 -16.22 16.26
CA LYS A 123 13.81 -16.05 15.99
C LYS A 123 14.21 -17.24 15.10
N VAL A 124 14.06 -17.08 13.79
CA VAL A 124 14.68 -17.98 12.83
C VAL A 124 16.12 -17.97 13.25
N HIS A 125 16.61 -19.13 13.70
CA HIS A 125 18.04 -19.33 13.79
C HIS A 125 18.53 -19.06 12.38
N LEU A 126 19.11 -17.88 12.19
CA LEU A 126 19.92 -17.56 11.03
C LEU A 126 21.13 -18.48 11.18
N GLU A 127 20.95 -19.75 10.81
CA GLU A 127 22.09 -20.56 10.43
C GLU A 127 22.67 -19.82 9.24
N LYS A 128 23.76 -19.10 9.51
CA LYS A 128 24.75 -18.75 8.51
C LYS A 128 25.23 -20.06 7.90
N SER A 129 24.46 -20.60 6.96
CA SER A 129 24.99 -21.59 6.03
C SER A 129 25.89 -20.83 5.08
N ASN A 130 27.17 -20.81 5.43
CA ASN A 130 28.25 -20.46 4.52
C ASN A 130 28.22 -21.41 3.32
N THR A 131 27.60 -21.00 2.23
CA THR A 131 27.85 -21.61 0.91
C THR A 131 27.70 -20.54 -0.18
N THR A 132 28.85 -20.05 -0.59
CA THR A 132 29.18 -19.32 -1.82
C THR A 132 28.13 -19.31 -2.93
N ALA A 133 27.53 -18.14 -3.15
CA ALA A 133 27.32 -17.55 -4.47
C ALA A 133 27.24 -16.03 -4.28
N ILE A 134 28.30 -15.31 -4.64
CA ILE A 134 28.21 -13.87 -4.87
C ILE A 134 27.47 -13.72 -6.20
N HIS A 135 26.15 -13.58 -6.12
CA HIS A 135 25.38 -12.76 -7.05
C HIS A 135 24.78 -11.63 -6.20
N GLU A 136 25.60 -10.61 -6.05
CA GLU A 136 25.25 -9.30 -5.54
C GLU A 136 24.38 -8.60 -6.59
N ASP A 137 23.07 -8.82 -6.54
CA ASP A 137 22.09 -8.06 -7.33
C ASP A 137 20.80 -7.87 -6.50
N LEU A 138 20.85 -6.85 -5.64
CA LEU A 138 19.71 -6.10 -5.08
C LEU A 138 18.70 -6.90 -4.23
N GLU A 139 19.11 -7.22 -3.00
CA GLU A 139 18.16 -7.26 -1.87
C GLU A 139 17.41 -5.90 -1.80
N ASP A 140 16.10 -5.98 -1.57
CA ASP A 140 15.11 -4.90 -1.36
C ASP A 140 14.45 -4.24 -2.58
N GLN A 141 13.65 -5.04 -3.30
CA GLN A 141 12.60 -4.54 -4.20
C GLN A 141 11.21 -4.51 -3.56
N VAL A 142 10.95 -5.47 -2.66
CA VAL A 142 9.60 -5.77 -2.18
C VAL A 142 9.36 -5.02 -0.89
N ILE A 143 8.36 -4.14 -0.92
CA ILE A 143 7.92 -3.40 0.26
C ILE A 143 6.51 -3.84 0.65
N CYS A 144 6.27 -3.91 1.95
CA CYS A 144 4.95 -4.15 2.52
C CYS A 144 4.57 -2.96 3.38
N ILE A 145 3.45 -2.32 3.07
CA ILE A 145 2.95 -1.16 3.81
C ILE A 145 1.55 -1.44 4.33
N GLU A 146 1.33 -1.11 5.61
CA GLU A 146 0.02 -1.19 6.24
C GLU A 146 -0.95 -0.14 5.67
N VAL A 147 -2.22 -0.49 5.61
CA VAL A 147 -3.28 0.46 5.27
C VAL A 147 -3.70 1.25 6.51
N ASP A 148 -3.66 2.58 6.39
CA ASP A 148 -4.08 3.54 7.42
C ASP A 148 -5.58 3.78 7.37
N ASN A 149 -6.12 4.01 6.17
CA ASN A 149 -7.55 4.28 5.96
C ASN A 149 -8.07 3.64 4.67
N VAL A 150 -9.35 3.31 4.66
CA VAL A 150 -10.06 2.79 3.48
C VAL A 150 -11.23 3.72 3.15
N CYS A 151 -11.24 4.26 1.94
CA CYS A 151 -12.32 5.11 1.45
C CYS A 151 -13.13 4.36 0.39
N ILE A 152 -14.39 4.08 0.70
CA ILE A 152 -15.35 3.46 -0.22
C ILE A 152 -16.45 4.48 -0.50
N PRO A 153 -16.86 4.73 -1.77
CA PRO A 153 -17.97 5.63 -2.06
C PRO A 153 -19.25 5.20 -1.35
N PRO A 154 -20.06 6.16 -0.86
CA PRO A 154 -21.39 5.88 -0.34
C PRO A 154 -22.21 5.10 -1.37
N GLN A 155 -22.88 4.04 -0.90
CA GLN A 155 -23.73 3.19 -1.73
C GLN A 155 -25.18 3.55 -1.38
N ASP A 156 -25.76 4.51 -2.12
CA ASP A 156 -27.11 5.00 -1.84
C ASP A 156 -28.20 4.01 -2.31
N ASN A 157 -27.85 3.03 -3.17
CA ASN A 157 -28.79 2.03 -3.66
C ASN A 157 -28.11 0.66 -3.83
N CYS A 158 -28.68 -0.39 -3.23
CA CYS A 158 -28.07 -1.71 -3.15
C CYS A 158 -28.31 -2.59 -4.39
N THR A 159 -27.95 -2.12 -5.58
CA THR A 159 -28.04 -2.92 -6.82
C THR A 159 -26.71 -3.63 -7.13
N LEU A 160 -26.74 -4.69 -7.94
CA LEU A 160 -25.57 -5.52 -8.31
C LEU A 160 -24.38 -4.75 -8.95
N PHE A 161 -24.60 -3.49 -9.34
CA PHE A 161 -23.58 -2.58 -9.87
C PHE A 161 -23.16 -1.49 -8.88
N MET A 162 -23.29 -1.76 -7.57
CA MET A 162 -22.65 -0.97 -6.50
C MET A 162 -21.25 -0.53 -6.95
N LYS A 163 -20.88 0.72 -6.70
CA LYS A 163 -19.57 1.28 -7.06
C LYS A 163 -18.48 0.45 -6.39
N ASP A 164 -17.98 -0.57 -7.07
CA ASP A 164 -17.05 -1.56 -6.54
C ASP A 164 -15.62 -1.03 -6.63
N ILE A 165 -15.39 0.07 -5.94
CA ILE A 165 -14.16 0.84 -5.98
C ILE A 165 -13.82 1.30 -4.56
N ALA A 166 -12.55 1.17 -4.19
CA ALA A 166 -12.03 1.60 -2.91
C ALA A 166 -10.65 2.22 -3.09
N LEU A 167 -10.38 3.26 -2.30
CA LEU A 167 -9.05 3.82 -2.14
C LEU A 167 -8.47 3.38 -0.81
N LEU A 168 -7.30 2.77 -0.84
CA LEU A 168 -6.51 2.43 0.33
C LEU A 168 -5.46 3.51 0.52
N LYS A 169 -5.51 4.22 1.65
CA LYS A 169 -4.45 5.16 2.04
C LYS A 169 -3.36 4.37 2.79
N LEU A 170 -2.15 4.38 2.26
CA LEU A 170 -0.99 3.75 2.88
C LEU A 170 -0.56 4.52 4.13
N LYS A 171 -0.09 3.81 5.17
CA LYS A 171 0.41 4.41 6.41
C LYS A 171 1.56 5.38 6.18
N GLU A 172 2.40 5.07 5.19
CA GLU A 172 3.54 5.89 4.79
C GLU A 172 3.60 6.00 3.26
N PRO A 173 4.11 7.12 2.71
CA PRO A 173 4.29 7.27 1.27
C PRO A 173 5.41 6.37 0.75
N VAL A 174 5.22 5.77 -0.42
CA VAL A 174 6.24 5.00 -1.13
C VAL A 174 7.15 5.89 -1.96
N ASN A 175 8.41 5.47 -2.08
CA ASN A 175 9.33 6.00 -3.06
C ASN A 175 9.17 5.27 -4.39
N PHE A 176 9.10 6.02 -5.49
CA PHE A 176 9.04 5.41 -6.81
C PHE A 176 10.41 4.87 -7.22
N THR A 177 10.39 3.66 -7.77
CA THR A 177 11.57 2.93 -8.26
C THR A 177 11.30 2.44 -9.68
N THR A 178 12.18 1.63 -10.26
CA THR A 178 11.89 0.93 -11.53
C THR A 178 10.74 -0.08 -11.40
N TYR A 179 10.40 -0.50 -10.18
CA TYR A 179 9.46 -1.60 -9.91
C TYR A 179 8.23 -1.15 -9.11
N ILE A 180 8.22 0.09 -8.63
CA ILE A 180 7.12 0.72 -7.90
C ILE A 180 6.87 2.08 -8.54
N ARG A 181 5.79 2.22 -9.31
CA ARG A 181 5.38 3.46 -9.97
C ARG A 181 3.86 3.53 -10.07
N PRO A 182 3.25 4.72 -10.14
CA PRO A 182 1.82 4.83 -10.23
C PRO A 182 1.33 4.57 -11.67
N ILE A 183 0.12 4.06 -11.80
CA ILE A 183 -0.63 4.03 -13.06
C ILE A 183 -1.27 5.42 -13.31
N CYS A 184 -1.54 5.73 -14.58
CA CYS A 184 -2.48 6.78 -14.98
C CYS A 184 -3.85 6.11 -15.26
#